data_AF-A0A812Y2K1-F1
#
_entry.id   AF-A0A812Y2K1-F1
#
_cell.length_a   1.000
_cell.length_b   1.000
_cell.length_c   1.000
_cell.angle_alpha   90.00
_cell.angle_beta   90.00
_cell.angle_gamma   90.00
#
_symmetry.space_group_name_H-M   'P 1'
#
loop_
_entity.id
_entity.type
_entity.pdbx_description
1 polymer ?
#
loop_
_entity_poly.entity_id
_entity_poly.type
_entity_poly.pdbx_seq_one_letter_code
_entity_poly.pdbx_strand_id
1 'polypeptide(L)'
;MGNCNSSTVNTESVEIAGEDAAKHPSLLSIPLRTNMKFGWKPDMPDHRDHHVTFEDVSAPSQIKRKGEGEKEIVDLRPMNGGFPIFDQGHLGSCTANALAAAFHFTLHKMTVENHKDFADFTPSRLFIYYNERLVEGSVNQDAGAMLRDGIKTMSKVGVCPESVWKYDDQHDFFKQQPDEKSYELAQKCKVVGYAR
;
A
#
# COMPACT_ATOMS: atom_id res chain seq x y z
N MET A 1 11.74 -29.95 32.59
CA MET A 1 12.27 -31.12 31.85
C MET A 1 12.02 -30.82 30.37
N GLY A 2 12.89 -30.20 29.58
CA GLY A 2 14.32 -30.39 29.37
C GLY A 2 14.48 -30.91 27.92
N ASN A 3 15.09 -30.14 27.02
CA ASN A 3 16.13 -30.65 26.11
C ASN A 3 16.89 -29.52 25.40
N CYS A 4 18.21 -29.70 25.28
CA CYS A 4 19.19 -28.80 24.66
C CYS A 4 19.67 -29.32 23.29
N ASN A 5 20.19 -28.39 22.48
CA ASN A 5 20.97 -28.50 21.21
C ASN A 5 20.16 -28.81 19.92
N SER A 6 20.53 -28.34 18.71
CA SER A 6 21.68 -27.58 18.17
C SER A 6 21.17 -26.60 17.09
N SER A 7 21.82 -25.50 16.70
CA SER A 7 22.98 -25.43 15.78
C SER A 7 23.24 -23.94 15.53
N THR A 8 24.49 -23.52 15.47
CA THR A 8 24.89 -22.14 15.13
C THR A 8 24.49 -21.79 13.69
N VAL A 9 23.64 -20.78 13.54
CA VAL A 9 23.44 -20.09 12.25
C VAL A 9 24.02 -18.69 12.41
N ASN A 10 24.91 -18.35 11.49
CA ASN A 10 25.59 -17.06 11.40
C ASN A 10 24.54 -15.99 11.06
N THR A 11 24.34 -15.00 11.93
CA THR A 11 23.49 -13.84 11.65
C THR A 11 24.25 -12.58 12.01
N GLU A 12 24.46 -11.72 11.01
CA GLU A 12 24.94 -10.36 11.20
C GLU A 12 23.99 -9.64 12.17
N SER A 13 24.55 -9.21 13.30
CA SER A 13 23.86 -8.53 14.38
C SER A 13 23.64 -7.06 14.04
N VAL A 14 22.38 -6.65 13.92
CA VAL A 14 21.99 -5.24 13.99
C VAL A 14 21.72 -4.92 15.46
N GLU A 15 22.48 -3.98 16.02
CA GLU A 15 22.37 -3.57 17.43
C GLU A 15 21.05 -2.82 17.68
N ILE A 16 20.24 -3.31 18.62
CA ILE A 16 19.11 -2.55 19.20
C ILE A 16 19.58 -2.00 20.55
N ALA A 17 19.95 -0.73 20.58
CA ALA A 17 20.22 -0.01 21.82
C ALA A 17 18.92 0.54 22.40
N GLY A 18 18.39 -0.13 23.43
CA GLY A 18 17.26 0.35 24.23
C GLY A 18 17.28 -0.26 25.63
N GLU A 19 17.02 0.55 26.67
CA GLU A 19 17.13 0.17 28.09
C GLU A 19 16.29 -1.05 28.50
N ASP A 20 15.21 -1.37 27.79
CA ASP A 20 14.37 -2.55 28.07
C ASP A 20 14.97 -3.88 27.58
N ALA A 21 15.88 -3.84 26.60
CA ALA A 21 16.57 -5.03 26.11
C ALA A 21 17.54 -5.61 27.17
N ALA A 22 18.02 -4.76 28.09
CA ALA A 22 18.91 -5.14 29.19
C ALA A 22 18.23 -6.01 30.26
N LYS A 23 16.89 -5.97 30.38
CA LYS A 23 16.14 -6.72 31.40
C LYS A 23 15.95 -8.19 31.05
N HIS A 24 16.02 -8.55 29.77
CA HIS A 24 15.77 -9.91 29.28
C HIS A 24 16.77 -10.33 28.20
N PRO A 25 18.02 -10.67 28.56
CA PRO A 25 19.08 -11.02 27.61
C PRO A 25 18.76 -12.26 26.76
N SER A 26 17.85 -13.13 27.22
CA SER A 26 17.36 -14.29 26.45
C SER A 26 16.51 -13.91 25.23
N LEU A 27 16.00 -12.67 25.17
CA LEU A 27 15.25 -12.19 24.01
C LEU A 27 16.16 -11.65 22.91
N LEU A 28 17.41 -11.28 23.24
CA LEU A 28 18.42 -10.81 22.28
C LEU A 28 18.88 -11.90 21.31
N SER A 29 18.73 -13.18 21.69
CA SER A 29 19.04 -14.33 20.84
C SER A 29 17.90 -14.74 19.92
N ILE A 30 16.71 -14.13 20.07
CA ILE A 30 15.60 -14.39 19.14
C ILE A 30 15.89 -13.56 17.88
N PRO A 31 16.03 -14.20 16.70
CA PRO A 31 16.19 -13.45 15.47
C PRO A 31 14.98 -12.54 15.30
N LEU A 32 15.22 -11.25 15.07
CA LEU A 32 14.17 -10.35 14.62
C LEU A 32 13.47 -11.02 13.45
N ARG A 33 12.13 -11.03 13.47
CA ARG A 33 11.38 -11.46 12.28
C ARG A 33 11.86 -10.56 11.14
N THR A 34 12.65 -11.13 10.24
CA THR A 34 13.10 -10.44 9.04
C THR A 34 11.86 -9.89 8.35
N ASN A 35 11.91 -8.60 8.02
CA ASN A 35 10.82 -7.76 7.53
C ASN A 35 9.66 -8.57 6.98
N MET A 36 8.52 -8.53 7.68
CA MET A 36 7.29 -9.01 7.09
C MET A 36 7.15 -8.28 5.74
N LYS A 37 7.10 -9.03 4.64
CA LYS A 37 6.88 -8.49 3.28
C LYS A 37 5.54 -7.75 3.13
N PHE A 38 4.80 -7.58 4.22
CA PHE A 38 3.48 -6.98 4.26
C PHE A 38 3.51 -5.94 5.36
N GLY A 39 2.81 -4.83 5.15
CA GLY A 39 2.69 -3.76 6.14
C GLY A 39 1.25 -3.35 6.40
N TRP A 40 0.25 -4.16 6.04
CA TRP A 40 -1.12 -3.82 6.37
C TRP A 40 -1.34 -3.84 7.88
N LYS A 41 -1.86 -2.74 8.41
CA LYS A 41 -2.34 -2.59 9.78
C LYS A 41 -3.86 -2.56 9.79
N PRO A 42 -4.53 -3.24 10.74
CA PRO A 42 -5.97 -3.10 10.93
C PRO A 42 -6.37 -1.66 11.20
N ASP A 43 -7.42 -1.24 10.50
CA ASP A 43 -8.03 0.07 10.62
C ASP A 43 -8.69 0.27 12.00
N MET A 44 -8.29 1.31 12.75
CA MET A 44 -9.00 1.80 13.97
C MET A 44 -10.45 2.25 13.69
N PRO A 45 -11.50 1.82 14.40
CA PRO A 45 -12.88 2.23 14.10
C PRO A 45 -13.10 3.76 14.06
N ASP A 46 -13.85 4.28 13.07
CA ASP A 46 -14.27 5.68 12.99
C ASP A 46 -15.77 5.75 12.66
N HIS A 47 -16.56 6.41 13.51
CA HIS A 47 -18.01 6.53 13.35
C HIS A 47 -18.43 7.41 12.16
N ARG A 48 -17.49 8.14 11.56
CA ARG A 48 -17.72 8.99 10.39
C ARG A 48 -17.47 8.25 9.08
N ASP A 49 -17.00 7.00 9.13
CA ASP A 49 -16.79 6.19 7.95
C ASP A 49 -18.14 6.07 7.20
N HIS A 50 -18.14 6.47 5.91
CA HIS A 50 -19.31 6.28 5.07
C HIS A 50 -19.47 4.80 4.75
N HIS A 51 -20.71 4.29 4.80
CA HIS A 51 -21.01 2.89 4.46
C HIS A 51 -21.76 2.86 3.13
N VAL A 52 -21.31 2.04 2.19
CA VAL A 52 -22.02 1.78 0.94
C VAL A 52 -22.77 0.45 1.07
N THR A 53 -24.08 0.51 0.86
CA THR A 53 -24.91 -0.70 0.70
C THR A 53 -25.28 -0.81 -0.76
N PHE A 54 -24.96 -1.93 -1.40
CA PHE A 54 -25.36 -2.21 -2.77
C PHE A 54 -26.76 -2.83 -2.75
N GLU A 55 -27.74 -2.16 -3.35
CA GLU A 55 -29.14 -2.65 -3.40
C GLU A 55 -29.27 -3.90 -4.29
N ASP A 56 -28.42 -4.00 -5.32
CA ASP A 56 -28.34 -5.14 -6.22
C ASP A 56 -26.91 -5.68 -6.21
N VAL A 57 -26.77 -6.97 -5.90
CA VAL A 57 -25.49 -7.69 -5.90
C VAL A 57 -25.23 -8.34 -7.27
N SER A 58 -26.17 -8.21 -8.21
CA SER A 58 -26.01 -8.75 -9.55
C SER A 58 -24.92 -8.02 -10.32
N ALA A 59 -24.10 -8.78 -11.07
CA ALA A 59 -23.07 -8.20 -11.90
C ALA A 59 -23.69 -7.29 -12.98
N PRO A 60 -23.16 -6.06 -13.21
CA PRO A 60 -23.62 -5.18 -14.27
C PRO A 60 -23.72 -5.91 -15.62
N SER A 61 -24.78 -5.67 -16.39
CA SER A 61 -25.10 -6.37 -17.64
C SER A 61 -23.97 -6.39 -18.69
N GLN A 62 -23.00 -5.49 -18.56
CA GLN A 62 -21.85 -5.36 -19.47
C GLN A 62 -20.65 -6.26 -19.11
N ILE A 63 -20.64 -6.90 -17.94
CA ILE A 63 -19.58 -7.84 -17.56
C ILE A 63 -19.94 -9.23 -18.09
N LYS A 64 -19.06 -9.82 -18.92
CA LYS A 64 -19.29 -11.14 -19.51
C LYS A 64 -19.42 -12.20 -18.43
N ARG A 65 -20.64 -12.73 -18.27
CA ARG A 65 -20.97 -13.87 -17.41
C ARG A 65 -20.31 -15.12 -18.00
N LYS A 66 -19.31 -15.68 -17.32
CA LYS A 66 -18.83 -17.04 -17.63
C LYS A 66 -19.38 -17.95 -16.53
N GLY A 67 -20.32 -18.83 -16.89
CA GLY A 67 -20.89 -19.80 -15.95
C GLY A 67 -20.04 -21.05 -15.91
N GLU A 68 -19.59 -21.44 -14.72
CA GLU A 68 -19.07 -22.78 -14.43
C GLU A 68 -19.96 -23.38 -13.34
N GLY A 69 -21.04 -24.04 -13.77
CA GLY A 69 -22.11 -24.50 -12.87
C GLY A 69 -23.01 -23.36 -12.37
N GLU A 70 -23.30 -23.35 -11.06
CA GLU A 70 -24.19 -22.38 -10.38
C GLU A 70 -23.50 -21.08 -9.92
N LYS A 71 -22.18 -20.95 -10.12
CA LYS A 71 -21.41 -19.80 -9.62
C LYS A 71 -21.21 -18.75 -10.70
N GLU A 72 -21.60 -17.52 -10.39
CA GLU A 72 -21.30 -16.36 -11.22
C GLU A 72 -19.81 -16.00 -11.11
N ILE A 73 -19.12 -15.96 -12.25
CA ILE A 73 -17.71 -15.53 -12.33
C ILE A 73 -17.67 -14.08 -12.82
N VAL A 74 -17.10 -13.19 -12.00
CA VAL A 74 -16.83 -11.79 -12.35
C VAL A 74 -15.32 -11.63 -12.57
N ASP A 75 -14.94 -11.26 -13.79
CA ASP A 75 -13.54 -10.98 -14.15
C ASP A 75 -13.40 -9.51 -14.59
N LEU A 76 -12.76 -8.70 -13.74
CA LEU A 76 -12.50 -7.28 -14.01
C LEU A 76 -11.14 -7.04 -14.69
N ARG A 77 -10.29 -8.07 -14.83
CA ARG A 77 -8.94 -7.90 -15.43
C ARG A 77 -9.00 -7.36 -16.86
N PRO A 78 -9.96 -7.77 -17.74
CA PRO A 78 -10.07 -7.16 -19.07
C PRO A 78 -10.39 -5.66 -19.05
N MET A 79 -10.86 -5.13 -17.92
CA MET A 79 -11.24 -3.72 -17.74
C MET A 79 -10.18 -2.91 -16.99
N ASN A 80 -9.00 -3.48 -16.70
CA ASN A 80 -7.99 -2.81 -15.88
C ASN A 80 -7.07 -1.87 -16.68
N GLY A 81 -7.29 -1.66 -17.97
CA GLY A 81 -6.43 -0.82 -18.82
C GLY A 81 -5.05 -1.40 -19.11
N GLY A 82 -4.77 -2.63 -18.71
CA GLY A 82 -3.51 -3.31 -18.99
C GLY A 82 -2.32 -2.80 -18.15
N PHE A 83 -2.54 -2.04 -17.06
CA PHE A 83 -1.43 -1.63 -16.19
C PHE A 83 -0.74 -2.85 -15.56
N PRO A 84 0.58 -2.80 -15.35
CA PRO A 84 1.35 -3.95 -14.90
C PRO A 84 0.99 -4.35 -13.46
N ILE A 85 1.18 -5.63 -13.14
CA ILE A 85 1.18 -6.08 -11.75
C ILE A 85 2.41 -5.48 -11.08
N PHE A 86 2.19 -4.68 -10.04
CA PHE A 86 3.27 -4.04 -9.29
C PHE A 86 4.04 -5.06 -8.44
N ASP A 87 5.36 -4.91 -8.42
CA ASP A 87 6.23 -5.59 -7.45
C ASP A 87 6.57 -4.61 -6.33
N GLN A 88 6.18 -4.94 -5.09
CA GLN A 88 6.48 -4.12 -3.92
C GLN A 88 7.91 -4.35 -3.38
N GLY A 89 8.60 -5.41 -3.83
CA GLY A 89 9.94 -5.73 -3.37
C GLY A 89 9.99 -6.01 -1.86
N HIS A 90 10.91 -5.36 -1.17
CA HIS A 90 11.24 -5.65 0.24
C HIS A 90 10.52 -4.77 1.27
N LEU A 91 9.76 -3.77 0.82
CA LEU A 91 9.08 -2.81 1.71
C LEU A 91 7.71 -3.31 2.16
N GLY A 92 7.28 -2.89 3.35
CA GLY A 92 5.93 -3.07 3.88
C GLY A 92 4.84 -2.23 3.19
N SER A 93 5.01 -1.89 1.90
CA SER A 93 4.19 -0.91 1.17
C SER A 93 2.92 -1.50 0.51
N CYS A 94 2.40 -2.63 1.01
CA CYS A 94 1.29 -3.33 0.36
C CYS A 94 0.00 -2.50 0.27
N THR A 95 -0.27 -1.64 1.27
CA THR A 95 -1.39 -0.68 1.24
C THR A 95 -1.25 0.29 0.08
N ALA A 96 -0.09 0.90 -0.07
CA ALA A 96 0.21 1.81 -1.16
C ALA A 96 0.13 1.15 -2.54
N ASN A 97 0.59 -0.11 -2.68
CA ASN A 97 0.47 -0.86 -3.93
C ASN A 97 -1.00 -1.15 -4.29
N ALA A 98 -1.80 -1.59 -3.30
CA ALA A 98 -3.23 -1.84 -3.50
C ALA A 98 -3.99 -0.56 -3.86
N LEU A 99 -3.70 0.55 -3.16
CA LEU A 99 -4.32 1.85 -3.41
C LEU A 99 -3.90 2.45 -4.75
N ALA A 100 -2.62 2.31 -5.14
CA ALA A 100 -2.16 2.71 -6.48
C ALA A 100 -2.90 1.92 -7.57
N ALA A 101 -3.03 0.60 -7.42
CA ALA A 101 -3.78 -0.22 -8.39
C ALA A 101 -5.26 0.16 -8.47
N ALA A 102 -5.92 0.39 -7.33
CA ALA A 102 -7.32 0.83 -7.28
C ALA A 102 -7.50 2.22 -7.92
N PHE A 103 -6.57 3.14 -7.67
CA PHE A 103 -6.59 4.48 -8.26
C PHE A 103 -6.38 4.42 -9.78
N HIS A 104 -5.39 3.67 -10.24
CA HIS A 104 -5.11 3.49 -11.66
C HIS A 104 -6.30 2.85 -12.40
N PHE A 105 -6.88 1.79 -11.84
CA PHE A 105 -8.10 1.17 -12.37
C PHE A 105 -9.26 2.18 -12.48
N THR A 106 -9.41 3.05 -11.48
CA THR A 106 -10.45 4.09 -11.47
C THR A 106 -10.23 5.13 -12.57
N LEU A 107 -8.98 5.61 -12.75
CA LEU A 107 -8.65 6.54 -13.83
C LEU A 107 -8.94 5.95 -15.21
N HIS A 108 -8.58 4.70 -15.42
CA HIS A 108 -8.86 3.98 -16.66
C HIS A 108 -10.37 3.88 -16.91
N LYS A 109 -11.15 3.45 -15.91
CA LYS A 109 -12.61 3.36 -16.00
C LYS A 109 -13.27 4.71 -16.28
N MET A 110 -12.70 5.80 -15.75
CA MET A 110 -13.15 7.17 -15.99
C MET A 110 -12.60 7.77 -17.29
N THR A 111 -11.84 7.01 -18.08
CA THR A 111 -11.19 7.42 -19.33
C THR A 111 -10.29 8.65 -19.19
N VAL A 112 -9.75 8.90 -17.99
CA VAL A 112 -8.90 10.07 -17.69
C VAL A 112 -7.60 10.04 -18.49
N GLU A 113 -7.09 8.84 -18.79
CA GLU A 113 -5.91 8.61 -19.64
C GLU A 113 -6.08 9.12 -21.09
N ASN A 114 -7.30 9.34 -21.57
CA ASN A 114 -7.52 9.96 -22.89
C ASN A 114 -7.09 11.44 -22.91
N HIS A 115 -6.93 12.06 -21.75
CA HIS A 115 -6.35 13.38 -21.64
C HIS A 115 -4.82 13.27 -21.69
N LYS A 116 -4.19 14.03 -22.60
CA LYS A 116 -2.74 13.99 -22.87
C LYS A 116 -1.85 14.09 -21.63
N ASP A 117 -2.27 14.82 -20.60
CA ASP A 117 -1.50 15.02 -19.37
C ASP A 117 -1.47 13.78 -18.46
N PHE A 118 -2.32 12.77 -18.73
CA PHE A 118 -2.52 11.58 -17.91
C PHE A 118 -2.41 10.26 -18.70
N ALA A 119 -2.01 10.31 -19.98
CA ALA A 119 -1.97 9.15 -20.86
C ALA A 119 -1.02 8.02 -20.42
N ASP A 120 -0.02 8.33 -19.60
CA ASP A 120 0.94 7.37 -19.02
C ASP A 120 1.05 7.55 -17.49
N PHE A 121 -0.11 7.70 -16.84
CA PHE A 121 -0.16 7.94 -15.40
C PHE A 121 -0.11 6.63 -14.62
N THR A 122 1.07 6.26 -14.12
CA THR A 122 1.20 5.25 -13.07
C THR A 122 1.26 5.94 -11.70
N PRO A 123 0.39 5.65 -10.72
CA PRO A 123 0.41 6.34 -9.43
C PRO A 123 1.66 5.98 -8.62
N SER A 124 2.33 6.97 -8.03
CA SER A 124 3.54 6.72 -7.21
C SER A 124 3.20 6.02 -5.90
N ARG A 125 3.68 4.79 -5.76
CA ARG A 125 3.45 3.97 -4.57
C ARG A 125 4.24 4.49 -3.37
N LEU A 126 5.47 4.98 -3.56
CA LEU A 126 6.24 5.54 -2.45
C LEU A 126 5.74 6.90 -2.00
N PHE A 127 5.12 7.68 -2.88
CA PHE A 127 4.44 8.90 -2.48
C PHE A 127 3.27 8.58 -1.54
N ILE A 128 2.44 7.60 -1.90
CA ILE A 128 1.35 7.12 -1.02
C ILE A 128 1.93 6.59 0.29
N TYR A 129 2.93 5.70 0.23
CA TYR A 129 3.49 5.05 1.41
C TYR A 129 4.21 6.01 2.37
N TYR A 130 4.85 7.06 1.85
CA TYR A 130 5.42 8.12 2.69
C TYR A 130 4.31 8.87 3.44
N ASN A 131 3.26 9.29 2.73
CA ASN A 131 2.18 10.07 3.32
C ASN A 131 1.35 9.26 4.35
N GLU A 132 1.13 7.98 4.10
CA GLU A 132 0.56 7.04 5.08
C GLU A 132 1.33 7.09 6.41
N ARG A 133 2.64 6.88 6.34
CA ARG A 133 3.51 6.87 7.53
C ARG A 133 3.75 8.23 8.14
N LEU A 134 3.57 9.31 7.37
CA LEU A 134 3.56 10.67 7.91
C LEU A 134 2.38 10.87 8.85
N VAL A 135 1.20 10.37 8.48
CA VAL A 135 0.00 10.42 9.33
C VAL A 135 0.16 9.52 10.56
N GLU A 136 0.77 8.36 10.41
CA GLU A 136 0.98 7.41 11.51
C GLU A 136 2.21 7.72 12.39
N GLY A 137 3.04 8.69 12.00
CA GLY A 137 4.24 9.08 12.76
C GLY A 137 5.42 8.10 12.66
N SER A 138 5.50 7.33 11.57
CA SER A 138 6.49 6.25 11.39
C SER A 138 7.34 6.37 10.12
N VAL A 139 7.53 7.57 9.55
CA VAL A 139 8.26 7.79 8.27
C VAL A 139 9.69 7.22 8.27
N ASN A 140 10.35 7.19 9.43
CA ASN A 140 11.72 6.68 9.57
C ASN A 140 11.79 5.15 9.69
N GLN A 141 10.65 4.46 9.69
CA GLN A 141 10.55 3.02 9.86
C GLN A 141 9.71 2.40 8.76
N ASP A 142 10.08 1.20 8.31
CA ASP A 142 9.24 0.40 7.42
C ASP A 142 8.13 -0.28 8.24
N ALA A 143 7.22 0.54 8.76
CA ALA A 143 6.22 0.11 9.73
C ALA A 143 4.93 -0.39 9.09
N GLY A 144 4.75 -0.28 7.76
CA GLY A 144 3.46 -0.48 7.12
C GLY A 144 2.46 0.64 7.43
N ALA A 145 1.20 0.46 7.03
CA ALA A 145 0.14 1.44 7.19
C ALA A 145 -1.28 0.83 7.26
N MET A 146 -2.23 1.63 7.74
CA MET A 146 -3.68 1.45 7.65
C MET A 146 -4.20 1.91 6.29
N LEU A 147 -5.09 1.14 5.67
CA LEU A 147 -5.67 1.50 4.36
C LEU A 147 -6.40 2.84 4.41
N ARG A 148 -7.08 3.14 5.53
CA ARG A 148 -7.79 4.40 5.66
C ARG A 148 -6.88 5.62 5.61
N ASP A 149 -5.65 5.52 6.10
CA ASP A 149 -4.73 6.65 6.16
C ASP A 149 -4.17 6.90 4.76
N GLY A 150 -3.95 5.84 3.99
CA GLY A 150 -3.67 5.93 2.56
C GLY A 150 -4.79 6.63 1.81
N ILE A 151 -6.04 6.18 1.96
CA ILE A 151 -7.19 6.80 1.30
C ILE A 151 -7.36 8.28 1.72
N LYS A 152 -7.19 8.58 3.01
CA LYS A 152 -7.32 9.93 3.55
C LYS A 152 -6.24 10.87 3.02
N THR A 153 -4.99 10.42 2.94
CA THR A 153 -3.90 11.21 2.36
C THR A 153 -4.12 11.42 0.87
N MET A 154 -4.51 10.40 0.11
CA MET A 154 -4.89 10.53 -1.31
C MET A 154 -6.07 11.48 -1.53
N SER A 155 -6.99 11.60 -0.57
CA SER A 155 -8.07 12.59 -0.63
C SER A 155 -7.59 14.01 -0.32
N LYS A 156 -6.64 14.18 0.60
CA LYS A 156 -6.13 15.50 1.01
C LYS A 156 -5.08 16.05 0.06
N VAL A 157 -4.04 15.27 -0.24
CA VAL A 157 -2.88 15.70 -1.03
C VAL A 157 -2.87 15.15 -2.45
N GLY A 158 -3.65 14.10 -2.74
CA GLY A 158 -3.69 13.45 -4.05
C GLY A 158 -2.58 12.44 -4.26
N VAL A 159 -2.29 12.11 -5.52
CA VAL A 159 -1.23 11.16 -5.90
C VAL A 159 -0.48 11.69 -7.12
N CYS A 160 0.85 11.73 -7.04
CA CYS A 160 1.71 12.08 -8.17
C CYS A 160 2.02 10.84 -9.03
N PRO A 161 2.47 11.00 -10.29
CA PRO A 161 2.91 9.88 -11.08
C PRO A 161 4.26 9.32 -10.59
N GLU A 162 4.44 8.01 -10.70
CA GLU A 162 5.67 7.29 -10.34
C GLU A 162 6.87 7.70 -11.20
N SER A 163 6.64 8.29 -12.38
CA SER A 163 7.71 8.91 -13.19
C SER A 163 8.35 10.12 -12.50
N VAL A 164 7.64 10.78 -11.58
CA VAL A 164 8.12 11.91 -10.78
C VAL A 164 8.71 11.44 -9.45
N TRP A 165 7.99 10.56 -8.74
CA TRP A 165 8.49 9.95 -7.51
C TRP A 165 8.59 8.44 -7.68
N LYS A 166 9.77 7.99 -8.12
CA LYS A 166 10.01 6.60 -8.55
C LYS A 166 9.94 5.61 -7.40
N TYR A 167 9.52 4.40 -7.73
CA TYR A 167 9.61 3.29 -6.79
C TYR A 167 11.06 2.84 -6.66
N ASP A 168 11.53 2.80 -5.42
CA ASP A 168 12.84 2.30 -5.04
C ASP A 168 12.71 1.56 -3.69
N ASP A 169 12.88 0.25 -3.72
CA ASP A 169 12.80 -0.61 -2.53
C ASP A 169 14.15 -0.74 -1.80
N GLN A 170 15.18 0.00 -2.23
CA GLN A 170 16.46 0.09 -1.54
C GLN A 170 16.33 0.78 -0.18
N HIS A 171 17.36 0.56 0.66
CA HIS A 171 17.41 1.10 2.01
C HIS A 171 17.27 2.63 1.99
N ASP A 172 16.46 3.17 2.90
CA ASP A 172 16.25 4.61 3.17
C ASP A 172 15.47 5.45 2.17
N PHE A 173 15.33 5.09 0.89
CA PHE A 173 14.60 5.96 -0.06
C PHE A 173 13.16 6.20 0.38
N PHE A 174 12.51 5.17 0.94
CA PHE A 174 11.17 5.27 1.51
C PHE A 174 11.04 6.31 2.64
N LYS A 175 12.13 6.68 3.31
CA LYS A 175 12.13 7.64 4.43
C LYS A 175 12.14 9.09 3.93
N GLN A 176 12.54 9.29 2.67
CA GLN A 176 12.70 10.60 2.08
C GLN A 176 11.33 11.23 1.82
N GLN A 177 11.20 12.50 2.19
CA GLN A 177 10.01 13.28 1.89
C GLN A 177 9.95 13.57 0.38
N PRO A 178 8.81 13.33 -0.28
CA PRO A 178 8.60 13.75 -1.66
C PRO A 178 8.83 15.25 -1.84
N ASP A 179 9.38 15.62 -2.99
CA ASP A 179 9.63 17.02 -3.31
C ASP A 179 8.33 17.83 -3.49
N GLU A 180 8.44 19.16 -3.41
CA GLU A 180 7.29 20.07 -3.55
C GLU A 180 6.57 19.86 -4.89
N LYS A 181 7.33 19.62 -5.97
CA LYS A 181 6.81 19.32 -7.30
C LYS A 181 5.90 18.07 -7.32
N SER A 182 6.26 17.03 -6.57
CA SER A 182 5.42 15.84 -6.41
C SER A 182 4.08 16.19 -5.78
N TYR A 183 4.08 17.01 -4.73
CA TYR A 183 2.85 17.45 -4.08
C TYR A 183 1.99 18.36 -4.98
N GLU A 184 2.60 19.27 -5.74
CA GLU A 184 1.89 20.13 -6.70
C GLU A 184 1.18 19.31 -7.78
N LEU A 185 1.86 18.31 -8.35
CA LEU A 185 1.27 17.42 -9.35
C LEU A 185 0.19 16.52 -8.75
N ALA A 186 0.40 16.06 -7.51
CA ALA A 186 -0.55 15.22 -6.80
C ALA A 186 -1.92 15.90 -6.63
N GLN A 187 -1.96 17.24 -6.46
CA GLN A 187 -3.22 17.98 -6.31
C GLN A 187 -4.20 17.79 -7.47
N LYS A 188 -3.71 17.45 -8.67
CA LYS A 188 -4.55 17.21 -9.87
C LYS A 188 -5.27 15.87 -9.82
N CYS A 189 -4.82 14.94 -8.98
CA CYS A 189 -5.27 13.55 -8.93
C CYS A 189 -5.67 13.19 -7.49
N LYS A 190 -6.83 13.67 -7.04
CA LYS A 190 -7.36 13.42 -5.69
C LYS A 190 -8.46 12.38 -5.65
N VAL A 191 -8.51 11.64 -4.55
CA VAL A 191 -9.67 10.82 -4.21
C VAL A 191 -10.79 11.72 -3.67
N VAL A 192 -11.92 11.74 -4.39
CA VAL A 192 -13.08 12.60 -4.05
C VAL A 192 -14.04 11.96 -3.05
N GLY A 193 -14.04 10.63 -2.92
CA GLY A 193 -14.92 9.91 -2.00
C GLY A 193 -14.45 8.48 -1.75
N TYR A 194 -14.78 7.95 -0.59
CA TYR A 194 -14.50 6.59 -0.15
C TYR A 194 -15.54 6.15 0.88
N ALA A 195 -15.80 4.85 0.91
CA ALA A 195 -16.76 4.23 1.82
C ALA A 195 -16.33 2.78 2.11
N ARG A 196 -16.84 2.24 3.21
CA ARG A 196 -16.75 0.82 3.59
C ARG A 196 -17.87 0.00 2.96
#